data_AF-U3GSB3-F1
#
_entry.id   AF-U3GSB3-F1
#
_cell.length_a   1.000
_cell.length_b   1.000
_cell.length_c   1.000
_cell.angle_alpha   90.00
_cell.angle_beta   90.00
_cell.angle_gamma   90.00
#
_symmetry.space_group_name_H-M   'P 1'
#
loop_
_entity.id
_entity.type
_entity.pdbx_description
1 polymer ?
#
loop_
_entity_poly.entity_id
_entity_poly.type
_entity_poly.pdbx_seq_one_letter_code
_entity_poly.pdbx_strand_id
1 'polypeptide(L)'
;MATVACGATYTATTDTGIASTWTGPEEPEGAPSAQIDATTAQALTEARRAAGEAAAQAGFLDTGVQELKGGIGQLSSRSGEIIDGAAQLHDGAEQLNQGLIQLQAGTGQLGNGATQVADGVAQAVEQVQAVAVIQSQVLGAMDQADKELARSQDPDIVNLRGQLKELRTQAEQFGIDGELADKLDQLRSGSREVANQLAVPGYGYHDGIYKAAQGAKQLSEATGELDSVAKQATDGIGQLDRGATKIADMSTKNQDAVAGVRRALPRTSATPAASTSGNNTDDAAPAERGSLPPLYAVLIAAATLLGATLTRINAKKDWWQVLAISTTATVTYAILAGTATAAGVVQAWVLLTVAAYGATAGTQWARRALGPAVGMPLIFATVAVQIGVVTWAWKQSTAVELSRGWEIVNALMPVNYPALGLSTLGNDGPVAPMLLSLAVVGVLAVCTVVGNGLSQRAALRDTRVALPKSELESEEA
;
A
#
# COMPACT_ATOMS: atom_id res chain seq x y z
N MET A 1 -21.07 -23.82 -9.04
CA MET A 1 -22.48 -24.04 -8.65
C MET A 1 -22.89 -25.50 -8.84
N ALA A 2 -22.88 -26.07 -10.06
CA ALA A 2 -23.28 -27.48 -10.29
C ALA A 2 -22.50 -28.52 -9.47
N THR A 3 -21.17 -28.40 -9.38
CA THR A 3 -20.31 -29.32 -8.59
C THR A 3 -20.62 -29.31 -7.09
N VAL A 4 -20.88 -28.11 -6.56
CA VAL A 4 -21.18 -27.90 -5.14
C VAL A 4 -22.60 -28.37 -4.82
N ALA A 5 -23.54 -28.19 -5.76
CA ALA A 5 -24.88 -28.75 -5.66
C ALA A 5 -24.85 -30.29 -5.68
N CYS A 6 -24.01 -30.91 -6.53
CA CYS A 6 -23.81 -32.37 -6.52
C CYS A 6 -23.20 -32.88 -5.21
N GLY A 7 -22.22 -32.16 -4.65
CA GLY A 7 -21.65 -32.46 -3.33
C GLY A 7 -22.70 -32.36 -2.22
N ALA A 8 -23.50 -31.29 -2.22
CA ALA A 8 -24.59 -31.09 -1.26
C ALA A 8 -25.71 -32.13 -1.38
N THR A 9 -26.04 -32.58 -2.59
CA THR A 9 -27.00 -33.69 -2.77
C THR A 9 -26.43 -35.00 -2.28
N TYR A 10 -25.14 -35.28 -2.50
CA TYR A 10 -24.49 -36.52 -2.06
C TYR A 10 -24.44 -36.61 -0.52
N THR A 11 -24.06 -35.52 0.16
CA THR A 11 -24.07 -35.44 1.63
C THR A 11 -25.48 -35.48 2.23
N ALA A 12 -26.51 -35.03 1.50
CA ALA A 12 -27.90 -35.10 1.98
C ALA A 12 -28.53 -36.50 1.80
N THR A 13 -27.99 -37.32 0.89
CA THR A 13 -28.47 -38.68 0.58
C THR A 13 -27.65 -39.81 1.23
N THR A 14 -26.45 -39.51 1.72
CA THR A 14 -25.57 -40.47 2.42
C THR A 14 -25.27 -39.90 3.82
N ASP A 15 -25.25 -40.73 4.88
CA ASP A 15 -24.95 -40.30 6.27
C ASP A 15 -23.46 -39.91 6.47
N THR A 16 -22.89 -39.17 5.51
CA THR A 16 -21.50 -38.69 5.49
C THR A 16 -21.41 -37.24 6.00
N GLY A 17 -22.14 -36.96 7.09
CA GLY A 17 -22.21 -35.64 7.72
C GLY A 17 -20.97 -35.26 8.56
N ILE A 18 -20.92 -34.03 9.08
CA ILE A 18 -19.80 -33.50 9.88
C ILE A 18 -19.48 -34.43 11.07
N ALA A 19 -20.49 -35.03 11.68
CA ALA A 19 -20.34 -35.96 12.80
C ALA A 19 -19.59 -37.25 12.40
N SER A 20 -19.79 -37.76 11.18
CA SER A 20 -19.19 -39.03 10.72
C SER A 20 -17.68 -38.95 10.50
N THR A 21 -17.06 -37.77 10.60
CA THR A 21 -15.61 -37.60 10.48
C THR A 21 -14.88 -37.76 11.82
N TRP A 22 -15.61 -38.08 12.89
CA TRP A 22 -15.12 -38.25 14.27
C TRP A 22 -15.68 -39.48 14.98
N THR A 23 -16.73 -40.09 14.43
CA THR A 23 -17.40 -41.27 14.99
C THR A 23 -17.34 -42.43 14.01
N GLY A 24 -16.84 -43.59 14.45
CA GLY A 24 -16.85 -44.82 13.65
C GLY A 24 -18.26 -45.44 13.53
N PRO A 25 -18.51 -46.32 12.55
CA PRO A 25 -19.83 -46.89 12.30
C PRO A 25 -20.35 -47.91 13.34
N GLU A 26 -19.56 -48.29 14.37
CA GLU A 26 -19.96 -49.37 15.32
C GLU A 26 -19.88 -49.05 16.83
N GLU A 27 -19.65 -47.81 17.29
CA GLU A 27 -19.54 -47.54 18.74
C GLU A 27 -20.29 -46.26 19.20
N PRO A 28 -21.41 -46.39 19.95
CA PRO A 28 -21.90 -45.36 20.85
C PRO A 28 -21.20 -45.50 22.21
N GLU A 29 -20.56 -44.42 22.65
CA GLU A 29 -20.07 -44.15 24.02
C GLU A 29 -18.81 -44.91 24.50
N GLY A 30 -17.78 -44.14 24.84
CA GLY A 30 -16.51 -44.62 25.40
C GLY A 30 -16.59 -45.07 26.87
N ALA A 31 -15.81 -46.10 27.17
CA ALA A 31 -15.69 -46.95 28.37
C ALA A 31 -15.58 -46.27 29.77
N PRO A 32 -15.77 -47.05 30.87
CA PRO A 32 -16.46 -46.67 32.11
C PRO A 32 -15.64 -45.78 33.05
N SER A 33 -16.32 -45.17 34.05
CA SER A 33 -15.91 -44.17 35.07
C SER A 33 -15.52 -44.76 36.47
N ALA A 34 -14.61 -44.12 37.22
CA ALA A 34 -14.35 -44.37 38.64
C ALA A 34 -15.30 -43.47 39.44
N GLN A 35 -15.82 -43.99 40.56
CA GLN A 35 -16.86 -43.35 41.36
C GLN A 35 -16.40 -42.04 42.02
N ILE A 36 -16.54 -40.97 41.26
CA ILE A 36 -16.70 -39.60 41.72
C ILE A 36 -18.19 -39.29 41.49
N ASP A 37 -18.88 -38.61 42.42
CA ASP A 37 -20.29 -38.24 42.22
C ASP A 37 -20.48 -37.60 40.83
N ALA A 38 -21.55 -37.96 40.13
CA ALA A 38 -21.75 -37.63 38.71
C ALA A 38 -21.66 -36.11 38.47
N THR A 39 -22.08 -35.32 39.45
CA THR A 39 -21.98 -33.85 39.44
C THR A 39 -20.54 -33.35 39.45
N THR A 40 -19.65 -33.99 40.21
CA THR A 40 -18.24 -33.60 40.36
C THR A 40 -17.40 -34.08 39.18
N ALA A 41 -17.74 -35.23 38.58
CA ALA A 41 -17.13 -35.69 37.33
C ALA A 41 -17.48 -34.76 36.14
N GLN A 42 -18.74 -34.31 36.06
CA GLN A 42 -19.18 -33.31 35.07
C GLN A 42 -18.48 -31.95 35.28
N ALA A 43 -18.40 -31.47 36.52
CA ALA A 43 -17.72 -30.21 36.84
C ALA A 43 -16.22 -30.24 36.51
N LEU A 44 -15.54 -31.38 36.73
CA LEU A 44 -14.13 -31.55 36.39
C LEU A 44 -13.89 -31.60 34.88
N THR A 45 -14.82 -32.21 34.14
CA THR A 45 -14.78 -32.27 32.66
C THR A 45 -14.99 -30.88 32.06
N GLU A 46 -15.95 -30.13 32.60
CA GLU A 46 -16.22 -28.74 32.22
C GLU A 46 -15.04 -27.81 32.55
N ALA A 47 -14.43 -27.95 33.74
CA ALA A 47 -13.24 -27.19 34.11
C ALA A 47 -12.05 -27.48 33.19
N ARG A 48 -11.89 -28.72 32.71
CA ARG A 48 -10.86 -29.08 31.72
C ARG A 48 -11.15 -28.51 30.35
N ARG A 49 -12.41 -28.54 29.91
CA ARG A 49 -12.84 -27.92 28.66
C ARG A 49 -12.56 -26.42 28.69
N ALA A 50 -12.99 -25.73 29.76
CA ALA A 50 -12.73 -24.32 29.98
C ALA A 50 -11.22 -24.00 30.05
N ALA A 51 -10.41 -24.83 30.72
CA ALA A 51 -8.96 -24.66 30.74
C ALA A 51 -8.30 -24.91 29.38
N GLY A 52 -8.86 -25.82 28.56
CA GLY A 52 -8.44 -26.04 27.17
C GLY A 52 -8.78 -24.86 26.27
N GLU A 53 -9.97 -24.30 26.41
CA GLU A 53 -10.41 -23.09 25.70
C GLU A 53 -9.57 -21.87 26.09
N ALA A 54 -9.31 -21.69 27.39
CA ALA A 54 -8.43 -20.63 27.88
C ALA A 54 -7.00 -20.79 27.34
N ALA A 55 -6.49 -22.02 27.21
CA ALA A 55 -5.17 -22.28 26.66
C ALA A 55 -5.12 -21.92 25.16
N ALA A 56 -6.16 -22.27 24.41
CA ALA A 56 -6.27 -21.90 23.00
C ALA A 56 -6.36 -20.39 22.83
N GLN A 57 -7.18 -19.71 23.64
CA GLN A 57 -7.30 -18.24 23.64
C GLN A 57 -5.98 -17.55 24.00
N ALA A 58 -5.24 -18.05 24.99
CA ALA A 58 -3.92 -17.55 25.34
C ALA A 58 -2.89 -17.79 24.23
N GLY A 59 -3.00 -18.89 23.49
CA GLY A 59 -2.23 -19.14 22.26
C GLY A 59 -2.54 -18.12 21.15
N PHE A 60 -3.81 -17.84 20.90
CA PHE A 60 -4.21 -16.82 19.92
C PHE A 60 -3.75 -15.41 20.31
N LEU A 61 -3.84 -15.06 21.60
CA LEU A 61 -3.36 -13.79 22.12
C LEU A 61 -1.85 -13.64 21.90
N ASP A 62 -1.07 -14.68 22.18
CA ASP A 62 0.38 -14.66 21.96
C ASP A 62 0.73 -14.43 20.49
N THR A 63 0.13 -15.21 19.58
CA THR A 63 0.32 -15.01 18.12
C THR A 63 -0.04 -13.59 17.70
N GLY A 64 -1.20 -13.07 18.16
CA GLY A 64 -1.63 -11.71 17.83
C GLY A 64 -0.68 -10.64 18.38
N VAL A 65 -0.09 -10.85 19.55
CA VAL A 65 0.92 -9.94 20.12
C VAL A 65 2.25 -10.00 19.36
N GLN A 66 2.67 -11.18 18.90
CA GLN A 66 3.87 -11.30 18.06
C GLN A 66 3.67 -10.62 16.71
N GLU A 67 2.50 -10.75 16.09
CA GLU A 67 2.14 -10.02 14.87
C GLU A 67 2.13 -8.51 15.11
N LEU A 68 1.53 -8.06 16.21
CA LEU A 68 1.54 -6.65 16.61
C LEU A 68 2.97 -6.13 16.78
N LYS A 69 3.84 -6.87 17.47
CA LYS A 69 5.27 -6.51 17.62
C LYS A 69 5.99 -6.46 16.29
N GLY A 70 5.74 -7.41 15.39
CA GLY A 70 6.27 -7.38 14.03
C GLY A 70 5.82 -6.13 13.27
N GLY A 71 4.54 -5.78 13.36
CA GLY A 71 3.98 -4.56 12.76
C GLY A 71 4.57 -3.28 13.35
N ILE A 72 4.73 -3.21 14.68
CA ILE A 72 5.37 -2.09 15.37
C ILE A 72 6.84 -1.95 14.94
N GLY A 73 7.58 -3.05 14.82
CA GLY A 73 8.96 -3.03 14.34
C GLY A 73 9.06 -2.49 12.91
N GLN A 74 8.17 -2.90 12.01
CA GLN A 74 8.10 -2.35 10.66
C GLN A 74 7.72 -0.87 10.66
N LEU A 75 6.76 -0.47 11.50
CA LEU A 75 6.36 0.92 11.65
C LEU A 75 7.53 1.77 12.16
N SER A 76 8.23 1.31 13.20
CA SER A 76 9.41 1.98 13.75
C SER A 76 10.52 2.16 12.73
N SER A 77 10.81 1.14 11.92
CA SER A 77 11.82 1.23 10.86
C SER A 77 11.45 2.31 9.83
N ARG A 78 10.21 2.29 9.34
CA ARG A 78 9.74 3.27 8.35
C ARG A 78 9.62 4.68 8.93
N SER A 79 9.25 4.80 10.20
CA SER A 79 9.23 6.09 10.89
C SER A 79 10.63 6.67 11.05
N GLY A 80 11.65 5.83 11.25
CA GLY A 80 13.05 6.25 11.20
C GLY A 80 13.42 6.86 9.84
N GLU A 81 13.07 6.19 8.74
CA GLU A 81 13.29 6.73 7.38
C GLU A 81 12.57 8.07 7.15
N ILE A 82 11.35 8.22 7.69
CA ILE A 82 10.58 9.47 7.60
C ILE A 82 11.27 10.59 8.40
N ILE A 83 11.78 10.31 9.60
CA ILE A 83 12.53 11.31 10.39
C ILE A 83 13.77 11.76 9.64
N ASP A 84 14.57 10.80 9.15
CA ASP A 84 15.79 11.12 8.42
C ASP A 84 15.48 11.97 7.18
N GLY A 85 14.43 11.61 6.44
CA GLY A 85 13.95 12.41 5.31
C GLY A 85 13.42 13.79 5.69
N ALA A 86 12.72 13.91 6.82
CA ALA A 86 12.22 15.18 7.33
C ALA A 86 13.36 16.10 7.78
N ALA A 87 14.38 15.56 8.45
CA ALA A 87 15.58 16.28 8.84
C ALA A 87 16.35 16.78 7.61
N GLN A 88 16.56 15.92 6.59
CA GLN A 88 17.20 16.33 5.33
C GLN A 88 16.41 17.42 4.60
N LEU A 89 15.07 17.31 4.60
CA LEU A 89 14.21 18.31 4.01
C LEU A 89 14.30 19.64 4.76
N HIS A 90 14.35 19.60 6.09
CA HIS A 90 14.51 20.79 6.93
C HIS A 90 15.86 21.48 6.68
N ASP A 91 16.96 20.72 6.69
CA ASP A 91 18.30 21.23 6.40
C ASP A 91 18.36 21.88 5.00
N GLY A 92 17.77 21.22 4.00
CA GLY A 92 17.70 21.75 2.64
C GLY A 92 16.86 23.03 2.55
N ALA A 93 15.74 23.10 3.28
CA ALA A 93 14.90 24.28 3.35
C ALA A 93 15.60 25.45 4.07
N GLU A 94 16.37 25.17 5.13
CA GLU A 94 17.18 26.19 5.81
C GLU A 94 18.28 26.73 4.89
N GLN A 95 18.99 25.86 4.18
CA GLN A 95 19.99 26.27 3.19
C GLN A 95 19.38 27.13 2.07
N LEU A 96 18.20 26.74 1.56
CA LEU A 96 17.47 27.52 0.56
C LEU A 96 17.09 28.91 1.10
N ASN A 97 16.58 28.97 2.33
CA ASN A 97 16.23 30.23 2.98
C ASN A 97 17.45 31.14 3.15
N GLN A 98 18.56 30.61 3.65
CA GLN A 98 19.81 31.35 3.79
C GLN A 98 20.33 31.85 2.43
N GLY A 99 20.30 31.02 1.40
CA GLY A 99 20.69 31.39 0.04
C GLY A 99 19.81 32.50 -0.56
N LEU A 100 18.50 32.45 -0.31
CA LEU A 100 17.58 33.49 -0.79
C LEU A 100 17.71 34.81 -0.01
N ILE A 101 18.03 34.77 1.29
CA ILE A 101 18.39 35.97 2.05
C ILE A 101 19.65 36.63 1.45
N GLN A 102 20.66 35.83 1.10
CA GLN A 102 21.87 36.34 0.43
C GLN A 102 21.54 36.91 -0.95
N LEU A 103 20.71 36.23 -1.74
CA LEU A 103 20.26 36.72 -3.04
C LEU A 103 19.48 38.04 -2.92
N GLN A 104 18.62 38.17 -1.92
CA GLN A 104 17.87 39.40 -1.64
C GLN A 104 18.83 40.55 -1.29
N ALA A 105 19.82 40.29 -0.44
CA ALA A 105 20.84 41.28 -0.08
C ALA A 105 21.68 41.71 -1.31
N GLY A 106 22.14 40.75 -2.11
CA GLY A 106 22.87 41.01 -3.35
C GLY A 106 22.05 41.76 -4.39
N THR A 107 20.75 41.45 -4.48
CA THR A 107 19.80 42.19 -5.33
C THR A 107 19.66 43.64 -4.89
N GLY A 108 19.58 43.91 -3.59
CA GLY A 108 19.57 45.28 -3.06
C GLY A 108 20.85 46.05 -3.41
N GLN A 109 22.02 45.39 -3.32
CA GLN A 109 23.28 45.99 -3.74
C GLN A 109 23.32 46.28 -5.25
N LEU A 110 22.87 45.33 -6.07
CA LEU A 110 22.79 45.49 -7.52
C LEU A 110 21.79 46.59 -7.91
N GLY A 111 20.66 46.67 -7.21
CA GLY A 111 19.68 47.74 -7.35
C GLY A 111 20.28 49.12 -7.09
N ASN A 112 21.01 49.28 -5.98
CA ASN A 112 21.70 50.53 -5.66
C ASN A 112 22.71 50.92 -6.77
N GLY A 113 23.52 49.96 -7.25
CA GLY A 113 24.46 50.20 -8.34
C GLY A 113 23.76 50.55 -9.66
N ALA A 114 22.67 49.85 -9.98
CA ALA A 114 21.87 50.13 -11.17
C ALA A 114 21.22 51.52 -11.10
N THR A 115 20.76 51.97 -9.93
CA THR A 115 20.26 53.34 -9.74
C THR A 115 21.37 54.36 -9.99
N GLN A 116 22.58 54.16 -9.44
CA GLN A 116 23.71 55.06 -9.70
C GLN A 116 24.07 55.15 -11.19
N VAL A 117 24.07 54.01 -11.90
CA VAL A 117 24.30 53.98 -13.35
C VAL A 117 23.18 54.70 -14.09
N ALA A 118 21.92 54.45 -13.76
CA ALA A 118 20.78 55.11 -14.39
C ALA A 118 20.80 56.63 -14.19
N ASP A 119 21.15 57.10 -12.99
CA ASP A 119 21.26 58.52 -12.68
C ASP A 119 22.43 59.16 -13.46
N GLY A 120 23.58 58.48 -13.55
CA GLY A 120 24.71 58.93 -14.35
C GLY A 120 24.43 58.98 -15.86
N VAL A 121 23.73 57.97 -16.39
CA VAL A 121 23.25 57.97 -17.78
C VAL A 121 22.29 59.13 -18.01
N ALA A 122 21.32 59.35 -17.12
CA ALA A 122 20.38 60.45 -17.25
C ALA A 122 21.09 61.81 -17.30
N GLN A 123 22.08 62.02 -16.42
CA GLN A 123 22.89 63.24 -16.41
C GLN A 123 23.71 63.40 -17.70
N ALA A 124 24.32 62.32 -18.22
CA ALA A 124 25.06 62.37 -19.47
C ALA A 124 24.14 62.71 -20.66
N VAL A 125 22.96 62.09 -20.73
CA VAL A 125 21.96 62.36 -21.78
C VAL A 125 21.48 63.82 -21.71
N GLU A 126 21.24 64.36 -20.52
CA GLU A 126 20.84 65.76 -20.35
C GLU A 126 21.92 66.73 -20.84
N GLN A 127 23.19 66.48 -20.51
CA GLN A 127 24.31 67.31 -21.00
C GLN A 127 24.43 67.25 -22.52
N VAL A 128 24.28 66.06 -23.10
CA VAL A 128 24.35 65.84 -24.55
C VAL A 128 23.19 66.56 -25.26
N GLN A 129 21.97 66.49 -24.72
CA GLN A 129 20.83 67.24 -25.24
C GLN A 129 21.01 68.76 -25.11
N ALA A 130 21.58 69.25 -24.01
CA ALA A 130 21.89 70.67 -23.86
C ALA A 130 22.88 71.18 -24.93
N VAL A 131 23.90 70.38 -25.27
CA VAL A 131 24.83 70.67 -26.37
C VAL A 131 24.09 70.73 -27.71
N ALA A 132 23.17 69.78 -27.98
CA ALA A 132 22.35 69.80 -29.20
C ALA A 132 21.47 71.06 -29.32
N VAL A 133 20.91 71.53 -28.21
CA VAL A 133 20.14 72.79 -28.17
C VAL A 133 21.04 73.99 -28.47
N ILE A 134 22.22 74.07 -27.85
CA ILE A 134 23.20 75.14 -28.10
C ILE A 134 23.62 75.13 -29.57
N GLN A 135 23.91 73.96 -30.14
CA GLN A 135 24.26 73.80 -31.54
C GLN A 135 23.14 74.29 -32.47
N SER A 136 21.88 73.97 -32.17
CA SER A 136 20.73 74.46 -32.93
C SER A 136 20.61 75.98 -32.90
N GLN A 137 20.87 76.61 -31.74
CA GLN A 137 20.91 78.07 -31.62
C GLN A 137 22.06 78.69 -32.42
N VAL A 138 23.25 78.07 -32.39
CA VAL A 138 24.41 78.51 -33.17
C VAL A 138 24.11 78.41 -34.67
N LEU A 139 23.59 77.28 -35.14
CA LEU A 139 23.19 77.11 -36.54
C LEU A 139 22.13 78.13 -36.95
N GLY A 140 21.13 78.40 -36.10
CA GLY A 140 20.12 79.44 -36.34
C GLY A 140 20.69 80.86 -36.40
N ALA A 141 21.67 81.19 -35.55
CA ALA A 141 22.37 82.47 -35.59
C ALA A 141 23.24 82.61 -36.85
N MET A 142 23.91 81.54 -37.27
CA MET A 142 24.66 81.48 -38.53
C MET A 142 23.73 81.64 -39.74
N ASP A 143 22.54 81.03 -39.71
CA ASP A 143 21.48 81.19 -40.71
C ASP A 143 21.05 82.65 -40.87
N GLN A 144 20.87 83.34 -39.75
CA GLN A 144 20.49 84.75 -39.75
C GLN A 144 21.64 85.64 -40.25
N ALA A 145 22.88 85.37 -39.83
CA ALA A 145 24.06 86.06 -40.33
C ALA A 145 24.23 85.87 -41.85
N ASP A 146 24.06 84.67 -42.39
CA ASP A 146 24.14 84.41 -43.85
C ASP A 146 23.09 85.24 -44.62
N LYS A 147 21.86 85.34 -44.10
CA LYS A 147 20.78 86.14 -44.71
C LYS A 147 21.08 87.64 -44.72
N GLU A 148 21.69 88.16 -43.66
CA GLU A 148 22.09 89.57 -43.58
C GLU A 148 23.26 89.87 -44.53
N LEU A 149 24.28 89.01 -44.56
CA LEU A 149 25.44 89.11 -45.45
C LEU A 149 25.05 89.00 -46.94
N ALA A 150 24.02 88.21 -47.27
CA ALA A 150 23.54 88.03 -48.64
C ALA A 150 23.04 89.31 -49.33
N ARG A 151 22.78 90.39 -48.59
CA ARG A 151 22.31 91.67 -49.14
C ARG A 151 23.44 92.58 -49.63
N SER A 152 24.70 92.28 -49.32
CA SER A 152 25.85 93.12 -49.67
C SER A 152 26.59 92.56 -50.90
N GLN A 153 27.06 93.43 -51.79
CA GLN A 153 27.83 93.07 -53.00
C GLN A 153 29.35 93.27 -52.83
N ASP A 154 29.81 93.59 -51.62
CA ASP A 154 31.22 93.82 -51.34
C ASP A 154 32.02 92.50 -51.43
N PRO A 155 33.10 92.43 -52.24
CA PRO A 155 33.89 91.21 -52.42
C PRO A 155 34.43 90.59 -51.11
N ASP A 156 34.73 91.40 -50.08
CA ASP A 156 35.20 90.88 -48.80
C ASP A 156 34.09 90.17 -48.02
N ILE A 157 32.85 90.68 -48.12
CA ILE A 157 31.65 90.10 -47.48
C ILE A 157 31.26 88.77 -48.13
N VAL A 158 31.46 88.64 -49.46
CA VAL A 158 31.21 87.39 -50.18
C VAL A 158 32.15 86.27 -49.71
N ASN A 159 33.42 86.60 -49.44
CA ASN A 159 34.40 85.63 -48.93
C ASN A 159 34.07 85.19 -47.49
N LEU A 160 33.72 86.15 -46.62
CA LEU A 160 33.28 85.88 -45.24
C LEU A 160 32.05 84.96 -45.21
N ARG A 161 31.10 85.17 -46.12
CA ARG A 161 29.93 84.30 -46.29
C ARG A 161 30.32 82.87 -46.65
N GLY A 162 31.33 82.70 -47.51
CA GLY A 162 31.89 81.39 -47.85
C GLY A 162 32.46 80.65 -46.64
N GLN A 163 33.24 81.34 -45.81
CA GLN A 163 33.80 80.78 -44.56
C GLN A 163 32.70 80.43 -43.55
N LEU A 164 31.64 81.24 -43.45
CA LEU A 164 30.50 80.98 -42.57
C LEU A 164 29.73 79.71 -42.99
N LYS A 165 29.57 79.48 -44.31
CA LYS A 165 28.95 78.26 -44.87
C LYS A 165 29.79 77.01 -44.61
N GLU A 166 31.11 77.13 -44.71
CA GLU A 166 32.04 76.04 -44.38
C GLU A 166 31.94 75.68 -42.88
N LEU A 167 32.01 76.69 -42.01
CA LEU A 167 31.84 76.49 -40.57
C LEU A 167 30.47 75.89 -40.22
N ARG A 168 29.41 76.27 -40.94
CA ARG A 168 28.07 75.70 -40.77
C ARG A 168 28.07 74.22 -41.12
N THR A 169 28.65 73.85 -42.26
CA THR A 169 28.73 72.45 -42.71
C THR A 169 29.48 71.59 -41.69
N GLN A 170 30.56 72.12 -41.14
CA GLN A 170 31.30 71.46 -40.04
C GLN A 170 30.43 71.33 -38.78
N ALA A 171 29.74 72.40 -38.38
CA ALA A 171 28.85 72.37 -37.22
C ALA A 171 27.65 71.41 -37.40
N GLU A 172 27.13 71.24 -38.61
CA GLU A 172 26.10 70.24 -38.95
C GLU A 172 26.66 68.80 -38.91
N GLN A 173 27.92 68.59 -39.32
CA GLN A 173 28.59 67.29 -39.21
C GLN A 173 28.86 66.85 -37.77
N PHE A 174 29.12 67.79 -36.86
CA PHE A 174 29.19 67.52 -35.42
C PHE A 174 27.81 67.46 -34.75
N GLY A 175 26.73 67.50 -35.54
CA GLY A 175 25.33 67.42 -35.12
C GLY A 175 25.03 66.18 -34.30
N ILE A 176 24.27 66.33 -33.22
CA ILE A 176 23.55 65.20 -32.65
C ILE A 176 22.35 64.96 -33.56
N ASP A 177 22.43 63.90 -34.36
CA ASP A 177 21.32 63.48 -35.19
C ASP A 177 20.19 62.88 -34.32
N GLY A 178 18.98 62.83 -34.90
CA GLY A 178 17.82 62.29 -34.20
C GLY A 178 18.01 60.84 -33.77
N GLU A 179 18.79 60.06 -34.53
CA GLU A 179 19.07 58.66 -34.22
C GLU A 179 19.91 58.49 -32.95
N LEU A 180 20.96 59.31 -32.77
CA LEU A 180 21.75 59.30 -31.54
C LEU A 180 20.92 59.76 -30.34
N ALA A 181 20.08 60.78 -30.51
CA ALA A 181 19.19 61.25 -29.46
C ALA A 181 18.21 60.14 -29.01
N ASP A 182 17.62 59.42 -29.95
CA ASP A 182 16.71 58.30 -29.66
C ASP A 182 17.43 57.15 -28.94
N LYS A 183 18.66 56.80 -29.36
CA LYS A 183 19.47 55.77 -28.69
C LYS A 183 19.84 56.17 -27.27
N LEU A 184 20.15 57.44 -27.04
CA LEU A 184 20.46 57.96 -25.72
C LEU A 184 19.23 57.93 -24.81
N ASP A 185 18.05 58.27 -25.33
CA ASP A 185 16.81 58.17 -24.56
C ASP A 185 16.42 56.72 -24.26
N GLN A 186 16.65 55.81 -25.21
CA GLN A 186 16.49 54.38 -24.99
C GLN A 186 17.46 53.86 -23.93
N LEU A 187 18.72 54.30 -23.92
CA LEU A 187 19.70 53.94 -22.90
C LEU A 187 19.29 54.48 -21.51
N ARG A 188 18.82 55.72 -21.45
CA ARG A 188 18.31 56.35 -20.22
C ARG A 188 17.11 55.61 -19.67
N SER A 189 16.10 55.35 -20.50
CA SER A 189 14.89 54.63 -20.08
C SER A 189 15.19 53.19 -19.72
N GLY A 190 16.02 52.49 -20.50
CA GLY A 190 16.44 51.10 -20.22
C GLY A 190 17.24 50.96 -18.93
N SER A 191 18.21 51.85 -18.68
CA SER A 191 18.96 51.84 -17.41
C SER A 191 18.06 52.15 -16.21
N ARG A 192 17.12 53.10 -16.35
CA ARG A 192 16.13 53.41 -15.31
C ARG A 192 15.18 52.23 -15.05
N GLU A 193 14.73 51.54 -16.08
CA GLU A 193 13.87 50.37 -15.94
C GLU A 193 14.59 49.23 -15.20
N VAL A 194 15.84 48.93 -15.55
CA VAL A 194 16.65 47.93 -14.85
C VAL A 194 16.82 48.31 -13.38
N ALA A 195 17.16 49.57 -13.09
CA ALA A 195 17.27 50.06 -11.72
C ALA A 195 15.96 49.87 -10.93
N ASN A 196 14.82 50.19 -11.55
CA ASN A 196 13.52 50.03 -10.92
C ASN A 196 13.19 48.55 -10.66
N GLN A 197 13.42 47.66 -11.63
CA GLN A 197 13.19 46.22 -11.49
C GLN A 197 13.97 45.60 -10.32
N LEU A 198 15.15 46.13 -10.04
CA LEU A 198 16.05 45.64 -8.98
C LEU A 198 15.83 46.29 -7.62
N ALA A 199 15.50 47.58 -7.58
CA ALA A 199 15.53 48.38 -6.35
C ALA A 199 14.16 48.79 -5.82
N VAL A 200 13.14 48.84 -6.68
CA VAL A 200 11.86 49.47 -6.34
C VAL A 200 10.79 48.40 -6.04
N PRO A 201 10.14 48.46 -4.86
CA PRO A 201 8.99 47.62 -4.55
C PRO A 201 7.84 47.81 -5.55
N GLY A 202 7.17 46.72 -5.92
CA GLY A 202 6.10 46.72 -6.92
C GLY A 202 6.56 46.31 -8.32
N TYR A 203 7.87 46.23 -8.56
CA TYR A 203 8.43 45.65 -9.77
C TYR A 203 8.61 44.14 -9.65
N GLY A 204 8.42 43.44 -10.78
CA GLY A 204 8.29 41.98 -10.80
C GLY A 204 9.52 41.23 -10.30
N TYR A 205 10.72 41.68 -10.66
CA TYR A 205 11.96 41.02 -10.24
C TYR A 205 12.22 41.19 -8.74
N HIS A 206 12.21 42.44 -8.25
CA HIS A 206 12.34 42.76 -6.83
C HIS A 206 11.32 41.98 -5.99
N ASP A 207 10.03 42.10 -6.29
CA ASP A 207 8.97 41.45 -5.52
C ASP A 207 9.04 39.91 -5.61
N GLY A 208 9.49 39.38 -6.76
CA GLY A 208 9.70 37.95 -6.95
C GLY A 208 10.75 37.39 -5.99
N ILE A 209 11.87 38.08 -5.80
CA ILE A 209 12.93 37.66 -4.89
C ILE A 209 12.49 37.73 -3.44
N TYR A 210 11.81 38.81 -3.04
CA TYR A 210 11.28 38.93 -1.68
C TYR A 210 10.22 37.86 -1.37
N LYS A 211 9.31 37.57 -2.32
CA LYS A 211 8.33 36.49 -2.18
C LYS A 211 9.00 35.13 -2.10
N ALA A 212 10.03 34.88 -2.90
CA ALA A 212 10.79 33.64 -2.85
C ALA A 212 11.48 33.48 -1.49
N ALA A 213 12.16 34.51 -0.99
CA ALA A 213 12.81 34.50 0.32
C ALA A 213 11.80 34.26 1.45
N GLN A 214 10.65 34.93 1.42
CA GLN A 214 9.58 34.73 2.40
C GLN A 214 9.00 33.31 2.34
N GLY A 215 8.77 32.78 1.14
CA GLY A 215 8.30 31.41 0.94
C GLY A 215 9.30 30.37 1.44
N ALA A 216 10.60 30.58 1.22
CA ALA A 216 11.64 29.69 1.73
C ALA A 216 11.76 29.75 3.26
N LYS A 217 11.59 30.93 3.86
CA LYS A 217 11.48 31.07 5.31
C LYS A 217 10.31 30.26 5.87
N GLN A 218 9.12 30.40 5.29
CA GLN A 218 7.94 29.65 5.70
C GLN A 218 8.14 28.14 5.53
N LEU A 219 8.78 27.72 4.44
CA LEU A 219 9.11 26.31 4.21
C LEU A 219 10.09 25.78 5.27
N SER A 220 11.13 26.55 5.61
CA SER A 220 12.10 26.17 6.65
C SER A 220 11.41 26.04 8.03
N GLU A 221 10.53 26.98 8.38
CA GLU A 221 9.75 26.92 9.63
C GLU A 221 8.81 25.69 9.65
N ALA A 222 8.05 25.47 8.58
CA ALA A 222 7.11 24.35 8.48
C ALA A 222 7.80 22.98 8.48
N THR A 223 8.97 22.87 7.84
CA THR A 223 9.76 21.64 7.85
C THR A 223 10.42 21.37 9.19
N GLY A 224 10.75 22.41 9.97
CA GLY A 224 11.21 22.26 11.35
C GLY A 224 10.10 21.78 12.27
N GLU A 225 8.87 22.26 12.07
CA GLU A 225 7.70 21.74 12.78
C GLU A 225 7.42 20.27 12.41
N LEU A 226 7.53 19.91 11.12
CA LEU A 226 7.38 18.53 10.65
C LEU A 226 8.42 17.59 11.29
N ASP A 227 9.69 17.98 11.37
CA ASP A 227 10.73 17.21 12.06
C ASP A 227 10.39 16.99 13.54
N SER A 228 9.93 18.03 14.24
CA SER A 228 9.46 17.92 15.62
C SER A 228 8.28 16.95 15.77
N VAL A 229 7.29 17.03 14.89
CA VAL A 229 6.13 16.12 14.90
C VAL A 229 6.56 14.67 14.59
N ALA A 230 7.50 14.47 13.67
CA ALA A 230 8.02 13.15 13.33
C ALA A 230 8.75 12.50 14.53
N LYS A 231 9.51 13.30 15.31
CA LYS A 231 10.13 12.85 16.56
C LYS A 231 9.09 12.44 17.60
N GLN A 232 8.04 13.25 17.80
CA GLN A 232 6.94 12.91 18.72
C GLN A 232 6.19 11.64 18.31
N ALA A 233 5.95 11.43 17.02
CA ALA A 233 5.33 10.22 16.51
C ALA A 233 6.17 8.97 16.83
N THR A 234 7.50 9.10 16.75
CA THR A 234 8.43 8.01 17.05
C THR A 234 8.48 7.70 18.54
N ASP A 235 8.42 8.70 19.40
CA ASP A 235 8.24 8.50 20.84
C ASP A 235 6.93 7.75 21.14
N GLY A 236 5.85 8.09 20.43
CA GLY A 236 4.58 7.38 20.50
C GLY A 236 4.68 5.91 20.07
N ILE A 237 5.43 5.62 19.00
CA ILE A 237 5.72 4.24 18.56
C ILE A 237 6.53 3.50 19.62
N GLY A 238 7.51 4.15 20.26
CA GLY A 238 8.24 3.57 21.39
C GLY A 238 7.36 3.28 22.61
N GLN A 239 6.34 4.10 22.87
CA GLN A 239 5.32 3.79 23.88
C GLN A 239 4.47 2.58 23.49
N LEU A 240 4.06 2.50 22.22
CA LEU A 240 3.30 1.37 21.69
C LEU A 240 4.10 0.05 21.78
N ASP A 241 5.39 0.06 21.45
CA ASP A 241 6.28 -1.09 21.58
C ASP A 241 6.42 -1.58 23.03
N ARG A 242 6.62 -0.65 23.97
CA ARG A 242 6.64 -0.97 25.41
C ARG A 242 5.31 -1.57 25.88
N GLY A 243 4.19 -1.02 25.40
CA GLY A 243 2.85 -1.56 25.67
C GLY A 243 2.68 -2.98 25.15
N ALA A 244 3.05 -3.22 23.88
CA ALA A 244 3.00 -4.53 23.26
C ALA A 244 3.90 -5.55 23.99
N THR A 245 5.09 -5.14 24.43
CA THR A 245 5.99 -5.96 25.25
C THR A 245 5.34 -6.34 26.58
N LYS A 246 4.67 -5.40 27.26
CA LYS A 246 3.96 -5.70 28.50
C LYS A 246 2.80 -6.68 28.29
N ILE A 247 2.07 -6.56 27.19
CA ILE A 247 0.99 -7.50 26.84
C ILE A 247 1.57 -8.88 26.51
N ALA A 248 2.70 -8.95 25.82
CA ALA A 248 3.41 -10.22 25.54
C ALA A 248 3.75 -10.93 26.86
N ASP A 249 4.38 -10.23 27.80
CA ASP A 249 4.72 -10.78 29.11
C ASP A 249 3.48 -11.28 29.88
N MET A 250 2.37 -10.52 29.81
CA MET A 250 1.12 -10.96 30.43
C MET A 250 0.52 -12.18 29.75
N SER A 251 0.61 -12.26 28.42
CA SER A 251 0.15 -13.42 27.65
C SER A 251 0.93 -14.67 28.03
N THR A 252 2.27 -14.61 28.08
CA THR A 252 3.12 -15.72 28.51
C THR A 252 2.78 -16.15 29.94
N LYS A 253 2.64 -15.21 30.88
CA LYS A 253 2.22 -15.53 32.26
C LYS A 253 0.84 -16.18 32.31
N ASN A 254 -0.09 -15.77 31.45
CA ASN A 254 -1.42 -16.37 31.38
C ASN A 254 -1.37 -17.80 30.79
N GLN A 255 -0.54 -18.02 29.77
CA GLN A 255 -0.29 -19.37 29.24
C GLN A 255 0.29 -20.30 30.31
N ASP A 256 1.28 -19.83 31.08
CA ASP A 256 1.88 -20.59 32.18
C ASP A 256 0.86 -20.91 33.27
N ALA A 257 0.03 -19.93 33.64
CA ALA A 257 -1.03 -20.12 34.63
C ALA A 257 -2.06 -21.15 34.16
N VAL A 258 -2.53 -21.06 32.91
CA VAL A 258 -3.48 -22.02 32.34
C VAL A 258 -2.85 -23.41 32.20
N ALA A 259 -1.58 -23.50 31.81
CA ALA A 259 -0.85 -24.77 31.78
C ALA A 259 -0.71 -25.38 33.18
N GLY A 260 -0.49 -24.55 34.20
CA GLY A 260 -0.50 -24.92 35.60
C GLY A 260 -1.85 -25.49 36.04
N VAL A 261 -2.96 -24.80 35.74
CA VAL A 261 -4.33 -25.28 36.00
C VAL A 261 -4.58 -26.62 35.31
N ARG A 262 -4.22 -26.76 34.03
CA ARG A 262 -4.35 -28.02 33.29
C ARG A 262 -3.56 -29.17 33.91
N ARG A 263 -2.37 -28.89 34.46
CA ARG A 263 -1.53 -29.88 35.16
C ARG A 263 -2.08 -30.24 36.54
N ALA A 264 -2.71 -29.29 37.24
CA ALA A 264 -3.31 -29.49 38.56
C ALA A 264 -4.68 -30.21 38.51
N LEU A 265 -5.39 -30.17 37.38
CA LEU A 265 -6.69 -30.83 37.23
C LEU A 265 -6.54 -32.37 37.12
N PRO A 266 -7.01 -33.17 38.10
CA PRO A 266 -6.83 -34.61 38.14
C PRO A 266 -7.44 -35.31 36.92
N ARG A 267 -6.76 -36.33 36.38
CA ARG A 267 -7.26 -37.17 35.29
C ARG A 267 -8.32 -38.12 35.84
N THR A 268 -9.52 -38.08 35.28
CA THR A 268 -10.56 -39.08 35.51
C THR A 268 -10.11 -40.38 34.86
N SER A 269 -9.44 -41.22 35.63
CA SER A 269 -9.20 -42.62 35.29
C SER A 269 -10.35 -43.45 35.84
N ALA A 270 -10.64 -44.55 35.17
CA ALA A 270 -11.77 -45.35 35.48
C ALA A 270 -11.65 -46.77 34.90
N THR A 271 -12.01 -47.78 35.68
CA THR A 271 -11.63 -49.19 35.46
C THR A 271 -12.86 -50.09 35.26
N PRO A 272 -12.82 -51.12 34.38
CA PRO A 272 -13.96 -51.97 34.03
C PRO A 272 -14.05 -53.26 34.87
N ALA A 273 -15.25 -53.86 34.98
CA ALA A 273 -15.48 -55.19 35.55
C ALA A 273 -16.03 -56.20 34.51
N ALA A 274 -15.11 -57.07 34.06
CA ALA A 274 -15.17 -58.49 33.68
C ALA A 274 -16.24 -59.06 32.71
N SER A 275 -15.75 -59.72 31.63
CA SER A 275 -15.83 -61.20 31.53
C SER A 275 -14.79 -61.83 30.56
N THR A 276 -13.99 -62.76 31.11
CA THR A 276 -13.57 -64.09 30.65
C THR A 276 -12.83 -64.35 29.31
N SER A 277 -11.56 -64.79 29.49
CA SER A 277 -10.85 -65.90 28.82
C SER A 277 -10.20 -65.73 27.44
N GLY A 278 -8.86 -65.89 27.40
CA GLY A 278 -8.20 -66.60 26.29
C GLY A 278 -6.90 -66.01 25.72
N ASN A 279 -5.77 -66.31 26.37
CA ASN A 279 -4.45 -66.64 25.81
C ASN A 279 -3.68 -65.71 24.81
N ASN A 280 -2.47 -65.35 25.27
CA ASN A 280 -1.19 -65.16 24.56
C ASN A 280 -0.89 -63.92 23.70
N THR A 281 0.08 -63.16 24.24
CA THR A 281 1.28 -62.56 23.60
C THR A 281 1.09 -61.76 22.32
N ASP A 282 1.16 -60.44 22.43
CA ASP A 282 2.22 -59.62 21.80
C ASP A 282 2.20 -58.20 22.39
N ASP A 283 3.34 -57.77 22.92
CA ASP A 283 3.58 -56.41 23.37
C ASP A 283 3.60 -55.47 22.16
N ALA A 284 2.50 -54.74 21.95
CA ALA A 284 2.50 -53.49 21.23
C ALA A 284 1.58 -52.51 21.96
N ALA A 285 2.18 -51.42 22.46
CA ALA A 285 1.46 -50.31 23.08
C ALA A 285 0.31 -49.87 22.15
N PRO A 286 -0.92 -49.64 22.65
CA PRO A 286 -1.98 -49.10 21.82
C PRO A 286 -1.55 -47.71 21.36
N ALA A 287 -1.40 -47.55 20.05
CA ALA A 287 -1.06 -46.27 19.42
C ALA A 287 -2.05 -45.20 19.90
N GLU A 288 -1.51 -44.12 20.47
CA GLU A 288 -2.29 -42.93 20.81
C GLU A 288 -2.99 -42.44 19.53
N ARG A 289 -4.32 -42.54 19.47
CA ARG A 289 -5.14 -42.06 18.35
C ARG A 289 -5.27 -40.54 18.48
N GLY A 290 -4.72 -39.79 17.53
CA GLY A 290 -4.87 -38.35 17.46
C GLY A 290 -6.33 -37.95 17.21
N SER A 291 -6.76 -36.93 17.93
CA SER A 291 -8.04 -36.25 17.74
C SER A 291 -7.69 -34.80 17.45
N LEU A 292 -7.91 -34.33 16.22
CA LEU A 292 -7.68 -32.94 15.83
C LEU A 292 -8.99 -32.17 16.00
N PRO A 293 -9.30 -31.40 17.06
CA PRO A 293 -10.64 -30.82 17.27
C PRO A 293 -11.30 -30.17 16.02
N PRO A 294 -12.63 -30.34 15.82
CA PRO A 294 -13.32 -29.93 14.58
C PRO A 294 -13.16 -28.46 14.20
N LEU A 295 -13.07 -27.60 15.21
CA LEU A 295 -12.89 -26.17 15.02
C LEU A 295 -11.53 -25.84 14.37
N TYR A 296 -10.48 -26.60 14.65
CA TYR A 296 -9.15 -26.37 14.07
C TYR A 296 -9.10 -26.73 12.59
N ALA A 297 -9.80 -27.78 12.17
CA ALA A 297 -9.92 -28.14 10.76
C ALA A 297 -10.56 -27.01 9.93
N VAL A 298 -11.62 -26.41 10.46
CA VAL A 298 -12.31 -25.27 9.84
C VAL A 298 -11.43 -24.03 9.81
N LEU A 299 -10.72 -23.72 10.90
CA LEU A 299 -9.85 -22.54 10.98
C LEU A 299 -8.67 -22.64 10.01
N ILE A 300 -8.04 -23.81 9.89
CA ILE A 300 -6.94 -24.02 8.94
C ILE A 300 -7.46 -23.88 7.50
N ALA A 301 -8.59 -24.51 7.16
CA ALA A 301 -9.21 -24.36 5.84
C ALA A 301 -9.55 -22.89 5.52
N ALA A 302 -10.18 -22.19 6.46
CA ALA A 302 -10.57 -20.79 6.32
C ALA A 302 -9.36 -19.86 6.16
N ALA A 303 -8.31 -20.03 6.98
CA ALA A 303 -7.08 -19.24 6.90
C ALA A 303 -6.35 -19.48 5.57
N THR A 304 -6.33 -20.72 5.08
CA THR A 304 -5.69 -21.06 3.80
C THR A 304 -6.39 -20.38 2.62
N LEU A 305 -7.73 -20.39 2.62
CA LEU A 305 -8.54 -19.77 1.58
C LEU A 305 -8.50 -18.23 1.63
N LEU A 306 -8.52 -17.63 2.82
CA LEU A 306 -8.34 -16.18 3.00
C LEU A 306 -6.94 -15.71 2.60
N GLY A 307 -5.90 -16.44 3.02
CA GLY A 307 -4.54 -16.15 2.60
C GLY A 307 -4.42 -16.20 1.07
N ALA A 308 -4.98 -17.23 0.45
CA ALA A 308 -4.98 -17.38 -1.01
C ALA A 308 -5.70 -16.24 -1.74
N THR A 309 -6.83 -15.74 -1.24
CA THR A 309 -7.52 -14.59 -1.85
C THR A 309 -6.73 -13.28 -1.68
N LEU A 310 -6.00 -13.10 -0.58
CA LEU A 310 -5.18 -11.92 -0.29
C LEU A 310 -3.90 -11.83 -1.15
N THR A 311 -3.28 -12.96 -1.52
CA THR A 311 -2.06 -12.96 -2.38
C THR A 311 -2.24 -12.21 -3.70
N ARG A 312 -3.49 -12.12 -4.20
CA ARG A 312 -3.83 -11.50 -5.48
C ARG A 312 -3.96 -9.97 -5.42
N ILE A 313 -3.73 -9.34 -4.28
CA ILE A 313 -3.69 -7.87 -4.16
C ILE A 313 -2.45 -7.30 -4.88
N ASN A 314 -1.32 -8.02 -4.88
CA ASN A 314 -0.08 -7.61 -5.56
C ASN A 314 0.22 -8.48 -6.79
N ALA A 315 0.25 -7.86 -7.97
CA ALA A 315 0.24 -8.53 -9.28
C ALA A 315 1.56 -9.20 -9.76
N LYS A 316 2.59 -9.36 -8.91
CA LYS A 316 3.95 -9.69 -9.38
C LYS A 316 4.56 -11.00 -8.87
N LYS A 317 3.91 -11.81 -8.00
CA LYS A 317 4.54 -13.04 -7.47
C LYS A 317 3.52 -14.12 -7.10
N ASP A 318 2.96 -14.76 -8.12
CA ASP A 318 1.63 -15.38 -8.02
C ASP A 318 1.56 -16.85 -7.54
N TRP A 319 2.53 -17.73 -7.82
CA TRP A 319 2.35 -19.17 -7.52
C TRP A 319 3.13 -19.68 -6.29
N TRP A 320 4.27 -19.04 -5.96
CA TRP A 320 5.07 -19.42 -4.78
C TRP A 320 4.37 -19.04 -3.47
N GLN A 321 3.58 -17.97 -3.48
CA GLN A 321 2.84 -17.54 -2.29
C GLN A 321 1.71 -18.51 -1.93
N VAL A 322 1.05 -19.10 -2.93
CA VAL A 322 0.03 -20.14 -2.73
C VAL A 322 0.65 -21.39 -2.13
N LEU A 323 1.84 -21.79 -2.62
CA LEU A 323 2.59 -22.91 -2.05
C LEU A 323 3.08 -22.62 -0.64
N ALA A 324 3.54 -21.39 -0.36
CA ALA A 324 3.97 -20.99 0.98
C ALA A 324 2.82 -21.06 1.99
N ILE A 325 1.64 -20.54 1.64
CA ILE A 325 0.45 -20.56 2.49
C ILE A 325 -0.01 -22.00 2.75
N SER A 326 -0.04 -22.85 1.71
CA SER A 326 -0.44 -24.25 1.89
C SER A 326 0.58 -25.03 2.71
N THR A 327 1.89 -24.81 2.53
CA THR A 327 2.92 -25.43 3.41
C THR A 327 2.75 -24.99 4.86
N THR A 328 2.55 -23.70 5.13
CA THR A 328 2.37 -23.20 6.50
C THR A 328 1.11 -23.80 7.14
N ALA A 329 0.00 -23.82 6.41
CA ALA A 329 -1.25 -24.43 6.88
C ALA A 329 -1.12 -25.93 7.16
N THR A 330 -0.31 -26.64 6.36
CA THR A 330 -0.07 -28.09 6.55
C THR A 330 0.85 -28.35 7.75
N VAL A 331 1.84 -27.48 7.99
CA VAL A 331 2.68 -27.54 9.20
C VAL A 331 1.82 -27.30 10.44
N THR A 332 0.94 -26.30 10.41
CA THR A 332 -0.03 -26.03 11.48
C THR A 332 -0.95 -27.23 11.72
N TYR A 333 -1.43 -27.87 10.65
CA TYR A 333 -2.21 -29.11 10.73
C TYR A 333 -1.42 -30.25 11.38
N ALA A 334 -0.19 -30.51 10.95
CA ALA A 334 0.64 -31.59 11.48
C ALA A 334 0.95 -31.40 12.97
N ILE A 335 1.18 -30.16 13.41
CA ILE A 335 1.41 -29.81 14.82
C ILE A 335 0.14 -30.04 15.65
N LEU A 336 -1.03 -29.62 15.15
CA LEU A 336 -2.28 -29.70 15.88
C LEU A 336 -2.89 -31.11 15.89
N ALA A 337 -2.65 -31.92 14.86
CA ALA A 337 -3.13 -33.29 14.78
C ALA A 337 -2.38 -34.24 15.71
N GLY A 338 -1.13 -33.90 16.07
CA GLY A 338 -0.30 -34.65 17.03
C GLY A 338 0.21 -36.01 16.57
N THR A 339 -0.53 -36.71 15.70
CA THR A 339 -0.22 -38.10 15.25
C THR A 339 -0.33 -38.27 13.73
N ALA A 340 -0.27 -37.17 12.96
CA ALA A 340 -0.42 -37.23 11.51
C ALA A 340 0.67 -38.09 10.87
N THR A 341 0.28 -39.14 10.15
CA THR A 341 1.21 -39.97 9.36
C THR A 341 1.85 -39.13 8.26
N ALA A 342 3.07 -39.49 7.84
CA ALA A 342 3.74 -38.82 6.71
C ALA A 342 2.85 -38.81 5.44
N ALA A 343 2.06 -39.86 5.22
CA ALA A 343 1.06 -39.92 4.16
C ALA A 343 -0.09 -38.93 4.36
N GLY A 344 -0.63 -38.80 5.58
CA GLY A 344 -1.69 -37.85 5.92
C GLY A 344 -1.27 -36.40 5.79
N VAL A 345 -0.01 -36.07 6.14
CA VAL A 345 0.56 -34.72 5.95
C VAL A 345 0.66 -34.37 4.46
N VAL A 346 1.11 -35.30 3.62
CA VAL A 346 1.18 -35.09 2.16
C VAL A 346 -0.21 -34.93 1.55
N GLN A 347 -1.19 -35.73 1.99
CA GLN A 347 -2.58 -35.61 1.52
C GLN A 347 -3.22 -34.28 1.93
N ALA A 348 -2.99 -33.83 3.18
CA ALA A 348 -3.43 -32.52 3.65
C ALA A 348 -2.80 -31.39 2.84
N TRP A 349 -1.50 -31.48 2.53
CA TRP A 349 -0.80 -30.50 1.72
C TRP A 349 -1.36 -30.39 0.30
N VAL A 350 -1.62 -31.53 -0.35
CA VAL A 350 -2.23 -31.56 -1.68
C VAL A 350 -3.62 -30.92 -1.65
N LEU A 351 -4.45 -31.32 -0.69
CA LEU A 351 -5.81 -30.81 -0.54
C LEU A 351 -5.84 -29.29 -0.31
N LEU A 352 -5.01 -28.77 0.59
CA LEU A 352 -4.91 -27.34 0.88
C LEU A 352 -4.34 -26.56 -0.30
N THR A 353 -3.38 -27.13 -1.03
CA THR A 353 -2.81 -26.49 -2.22
C THR A 353 -3.82 -26.38 -3.36
N VAL A 354 -4.59 -27.43 -3.62
CA VAL A 354 -5.64 -27.41 -4.66
C VAL A 354 -6.77 -26.44 -4.26
N ALA A 355 -7.17 -26.41 -2.99
CA ALA A 355 -8.16 -25.47 -2.47
C ALA A 355 -7.70 -24.01 -2.60
N ALA A 356 -6.47 -23.71 -2.18
CA ALA A 356 -5.87 -22.38 -2.28
C ALA A 356 -5.75 -21.93 -3.75
N TYR A 357 -5.31 -22.83 -4.63
CA TYR A 357 -5.23 -22.55 -6.06
C TYR A 357 -6.60 -22.25 -6.68
N GLY A 358 -7.62 -23.07 -6.36
CA GLY A 358 -9.00 -22.83 -6.80
C GLY A 358 -9.56 -21.48 -6.33
N ALA A 359 -9.26 -21.07 -5.09
CA ALA A 359 -9.66 -19.76 -4.57
C ALA A 359 -8.98 -18.60 -5.32
N THR A 360 -7.70 -18.73 -5.65
CA THR A 360 -7.00 -17.71 -6.44
C THR A 360 -7.53 -17.60 -7.86
N ALA A 361 -7.82 -18.74 -8.51
CA ALA A 361 -8.39 -18.79 -9.85
C ALA A 361 -9.82 -18.22 -9.90
N GLY A 362 -10.65 -18.53 -8.90
CA GLY A 362 -11.99 -17.93 -8.74
C GLY A 362 -11.94 -16.42 -8.54
N THR A 363 -10.99 -15.94 -7.75
CA THR A 363 -10.76 -14.50 -7.52
C THR A 363 -10.37 -13.77 -8.81
N GLN A 364 -9.53 -14.37 -9.65
CA GLN A 364 -9.17 -13.82 -10.97
C GLN A 364 -10.37 -13.72 -11.90
N TRP A 365 -11.19 -14.77 -11.96
CA TRP A 365 -12.37 -14.80 -12.81
C TRP A 365 -13.37 -13.72 -12.38
N ALA A 366 -13.65 -13.60 -11.08
CA ALA A 366 -14.56 -12.61 -10.53
C ALA A 366 -14.07 -11.16 -10.75
N ARG A 367 -12.76 -10.89 -10.61
CA ARG A 367 -12.18 -9.58 -10.92
C ARG A 367 -12.33 -9.19 -12.39
N ARG A 368 -12.27 -10.16 -13.31
CA ARG A 368 -12.47 -9.94 -14.75
C ARG A 368 -13.95 -9.74 -15.10
N ALA A 369 -14.86 -10.45 -14.44
CA ALA A 369 -16.29 -10.37 -14.71
C ALA A 369 -16.96 -9.11 -14.13
N LEU A 370 -16.56 -8.67 -12.93
CA LEU A 370 -17.24 -7.61 -12.16
C LEU A 370 -16.41 -6.32 -12.01
N GLY A 371 -15.18 -6.32 -12.54
CA GLY A 371 -14.22 -5.21 -12.36
C GLY A 371 -13.60 -5.15 -10.96
N PRO A 372 -12.45 -4.45 -10.81
CA PRO A 372 -11.68 -4.45 -9.56
C PRO A 372 -12.36 -3.69 -8.40
N ALA A 373 -13.16 -2.66 -8.68
CA ALA A 373 -13.79 -1.82 -7.65
C ALA A 373 -14.95 -2.53 -6.93
N VAL A 374 -15.72 -3.36 -7.65
CA VAL A 374 -16.89 -4.08 -7.09
C VAL A 374 -16.55 -5.53 -6.76
N GLY A 375 -15.66 -6.15 -7.54
CA GLY A 375 -15.30 -7.55 -7.37
C GLY A 375 -14.63 -7.86 -6.03
N MET A 376 -13.71 -7.00 -5.57
CA MET A 376 -12.96 -7.27 -4.34
C MET A 376 -13.81 -7.20 -3.05
N PRO A 377 -14.61 -6.14 -2.79
CA PRO A 377 -15.46 -6.11 -1.60
C PRO A 377 -16.51 -7.23 -1.61
N LEU A 378 -17.04 -7.59 -2.78
CA LEU A 378 -18.00 -8.69 -2.89
C LEU A 378 -17.38 -10.06 -2.57
N ILE A 379 -16.14 -10.31 -3.00
CA ILE A 379 -15.41 -11.55 -2.69
C ILE A 379 -15.13 -11.63 -1.19
N PHE A 380 -14.67 -10.55 -0.55
CA PHE A 380 -14.45 -10.53 0.89
C PHE A 380 -15.74 -10.76 1.68
N ALA A 381 -16.83 -10.10 1.29
CA ALA A 381 -18.14 -10.32 1.91
C ALA A 381 -18.59 -11.78 1.78
N THR A 382 -18.41 -12.37 0.59
CA THR A 382 -18.80 -13.77 0.33
C THR A 382 -17.94 -14.75 1.14
N VAL A 383 -16.63 -14.54 1.23
CA VAL A 383 -15.72 -15.39 2.02
C VAL A 383 -15.99 -15.24 3.52
N ALA A 384 -16.26 -14.03 4.01
CA ALA A 384 -16.62 -13.80 5.41
C ALA A 384 -17.93 -14.50 5.79
N VAL A 385 -18.94 -14.45 4.91
CA VAL A 385 -20.21 -15.17 5.10
C VAL A 385 -19.98 -16.68 5.10
N GLN A 386 -19.16 -17.21 4.19
CA GLN A 386 -18.81 -18.64 4.16
C GLN A 386 -18.16 -19.07 5.47
N ILE A 387 -17.15 -18.35 5.95
CA ILE A 387 -16.44 -18.70 7.19
C ILE A 387 -17.38 -18.64 8.39
N GLY A 388 -18.23 -17.62 8.48
CA GLY A 388 -19.21 -17.50 9.56
C GLY A 388 -20.21 -18.66 9.59
N VAL A 389 -20.77 -19.02 8.44
CA VAL A 389 -21.76 -20.10 8.32
C VAL A 389 -21.12 -21.47 8.61
N VAL A 390 -19.94 -21.76 8.04
CA VAL A 390 -19.25 -23.04 8.28
C VAL A 390 -18.79 -23.16 9.74
N THR A 391 -18.21 -22.10 10.31
CA THR A 391 -17.76 -22.11 11.72
C THR A 391 -18.93 -22.29 12.69
N TRP A 392 -20.06 -21.62 12.42
CA TRP A 392 -21.27 -21.78 13.22
C TRP A 392 -21.84 -23.20 13.11
N ALA A 393 -21.96 -23.74 11.89
CA ALA A 393 -22.49 -25.08 11.65
C ALA A 393 -21.64 -26.17 12.34
N TRP A 394 -20.31 -26.06 12.25
CA TRP A 394 -19.37 -26.98 12.89
C TRP A 394 -19.34 -26.86 14.42
N LYS A 395 -19.52 -25.63 14.94
CA LYS A 395 -19.69 -25.41 16.39
C LYS A 395 -21.01 -26.00 16.89
N GLN A 396 -22.06 -25.96 16.07
CA GLN A 396 -23.37 -26.45 16.47
C GLN A 396 -23.44 -27.98 16.40
N SER A 397 -22.78 -28.60 15.40
CA SER A 397 -22.69 -30.06 15.27
C SER A 397 -21.95 -30.75 16.42
N THR A 398 -21.14 -30.03 17.21
CA THR A 398 -20.52 -30.60 18.43
C THR A 398 -21.48 -30.69 19.62
N ALA A 399 -22.64 -30.02 19.55
CA ALA A 399 -23.58 -29.93 20.67
C ALA A 399 -24.97 -30.50 20.33
N VAL A 400 -25.42 -30.41 19.07
CA VAL A 400 -26.75 -30.83 18.61
C VAL A 400 -26.66 -31.29 17.14
N GLU A 401 -27.43 -32.32 16.75
CA GLU A 401 -27.57 -32.70 15.33
C GLU A 401 -28.17 -31.55 14.50
N LEU A 402 -27.56 -31.26 13.34
CA LEU A 402 -28.04 -30.20 12.45
C LEU A 402 -29.33 -30.63 11.73
N SER A 403 -30.22 -29.66 11.48
CA SER A 403 -31.36 -29.93 10.60
C SER A 403 -30.92 -30.06 9.14
N ARG A 404 -31.60 -30.92 8.39
CA ARG A 404 -31.29 -31.24 6.98
C ARG A 404 -31.16 -30.03 6.06
N GLY A 405 -31.88 -28.94 6.36
CA GLY A 405 -31.78 -27.68 5.62
C GLY A 405 -30.45 -26.95 5.86
N TRP A 406 -29.92 -26.96 7.08
CA TRP A 406 -28.65 -26.35 7.42
C TRP A 406 -27.45 -27.16 6.93
N GLU A 407 -27.58 -28.48 6.84
CA GLU A 407 -26.57 -29.34 6.22
C GLU A 407 -26.37 -29.01 4.74
N ILE A 408 -27.48 -28.80 4.00
CA ILE A 408 -27.42 -28.40 2.59
C ILE A 408 -26.79 -27.02 2.43
N VAL A 409 -27.14 -26.06 3.29
CA VAL A 409 -26.53 -24.72 3.29
C VAL A 409 -25.03 -24.78 3.57
N ASN A 410 -24.59 -25.62 4.51
CA ASN A 410 -23.18 -25.81 4.81
C ASN A 410 -22.43 -26.54 3.69
N ALA A 411 -23.05 -27.55 3.07
CA ALA A 411 -22.50 -28.26 1.93
C ALA A 411 -22.45 -27.39 0.66
N LEU A 412 -23.20 -26.28 0.60
CA LEU A 412 -23.07 -25.28 -0.45
C LEU A 412 -21.83 -24.37 -0.30
N MET A 413 -21.15 -24.41 0.84
CA MET A 413 -19.99 -23.56 1.11
C MET A 413 -18.69 -24.26 0.68
N PRO A 414 -17.87 -23.65 -0.20
CA PRO A 414 -16.58 -24.22 -0.61
C PRO A 414 -15.60 -24.47 0.55
N VAL A 415 -15.66 -23.65 1.60
CA VAL A 415 -14.81 -23.78 2.81
C VAL A 415 -15.08 -25.09 3.57
N ASN A 416 -16.27 -25.66 3.44
CA ASN A 416 -16.67 -26.87 4.16
C ASN A 416 -15.89 -28.12 3.68
N TYR A 417 -15.58 -28.22 2.39
CA TYR A 417 -14.95 -29.41 1.82
C TYR A 417 -13.49 -29.59 2.27
N PRO A 418 -12.63 -28.56 2.26
CA PRO A 418 -11.29 -28.69 2.84
C PRO A 418 -11.32 -28.95 4.35
N ALA A 419 -12.27 -28.38 5.09
CA ALA A 419 -12.44 -28.62 6.52
C ALA A 419 -12.84 -30.09 6.80
N LEU A 420 -13.77 -30.63 6.01
CA LEU A 420 -14.15 -32.04 6.07
C LEU A 420 -12.94 -32.95 5.79
N GLY A 421 -12.21 -32.72 4.70
CA GLY A 421 -11.03 -33.52 4.35
C GLY A 421 -9.92 -33.47 5.40
N LEU A 422 -9.67 -32.28 5.97
CA LEU A 422 -8.65 -32.11 7.00
C LEU A 422 -9.05 -32.77 8.32
N SER A 423 -10.34 -32.74 8.67
CA SER A 423 -10.85 -33.49 9.83
C SER A 423 -10.75 -34.99 9.65
N THR A 424 -11.10 -35.52 8.47
CA THR A 424 -11.02 -36.96 8.21
C THR A 424 -9.59 -37.47 8.27
N LEU A 425 -8.64 -36.69 7.77
CA LEU A 425 -7.22 -37.02 7.82
C LEU A 425 -6.65 -36.92 9.25
N GLY A 426 -7.18 -36.01 10.07
CA GLY A 426 -6.71 -35.78 11.44
C GLY A 426 -7.25 -36.77 12.47
N ASN A 427 -8.32 -37.48 12.14
CA ASN A 427 -9.01 -38.40 13.05
C ASN A 427 -9.12 -39.84 12.53
N ASP A 428 -8.38 -40.21 11.48
CA ASP A 428 -8.53 -41.50 10.78
C ASP A 428 -9.99 -41.83 10.41
N GLY A 429 -10.72 -40.81 9.94
CA GLY A 429 -12.13 -40.92 9.57
C GLY A 429 -12.37 -41.75 8.29
N PRO A 430 -13.63 -42.08 7.96
CA PRO A 430 -13.96 -42.89 6.81
C PRO A 430 -13.39 -42.33 5.49
N VAL A 431 -13.02 -43.22 4.55
CA VAL A 431 -12.42 -42.83 3.25
C VAL A 431 -13.41 -42.05 2.36
N ALA A 432 -14.72 -42.26 2.56
CA ALA A 432 -15.78 -41.62 1.77
C ALA A 432 -15.79 -40.07 1.83
N PRO A 433 -15.85 -39.40 3.01
CA PRO A 433 -15.78 -37.94 3.11
C PRO A 433 -14.43 -37.37 2.64
N MET A 434 -13.34 -38.11 2.76
CA MET A 434 -12.03 -37.72 2.22
C MET A 434 -12.05 -37.69 0.68
N LEU A 435 -12.54 -38.74 0.02
CA LEU A 435 -12.66 -38.78 -1.44
C LEU A 435 -13.62 -37.71 -1.98
N LEU A 436 -14.71 -37.45 -1.25
CA LEU A 436 -15.65 -36.37 -1.57
C LEU A 436 -14.97 -35.00 -1.51
N SER A 437 -14.18 -34.74 -0.46
CA SER A 437 -13.45 -33.47 -0.34
C SER A 437 -12.48 -33.26 -1.50
N LEU A 438 -11.71 -34.30 -1.87
CA LEU A 438 -10.72 -34.24 -2.94
C LEU A 438 -11.39 -34.05 -4.31
N ALA A 439 -12.49 -34.76 -4.56
CA ALA A 439 -13.25 -34.67 -5.80
C ALA A 439 -13.89 -33.29 -5.98
N VAL A 440 -14.54 -32.74 -4.95
CA VAL A 440 -15.22 -31.44 -5.04
C VAL A 440 -14.21 -30.31 -5.16
N VAL A 441 -13.14 -30.31 -4.35
CA VAL A 441 -12.08 -29.29 -4.40
C VAL A 441 -11.31 -29.36 -5.72
N GLY A 442 -11.02 -30.57 -6.22
CA GLY A 442 -10.37 -30.78 -7.51
C GLY A 442 -11.20 -30.26 -8.69
N VAL A 443 -12.48 -30.62 -8.75
CA VAL A 443 -13.37 -30.15 -9.84
C VAL A 443 -13.58 -28.64 -9.77
N LEU A 444 -13.71 -28.04 -8.58
CA LEU A 444 -13.79 -26.59 -8.42
C LEU A 444 -12.54 -25.87 -8.93
N ALA A 445 -11.35 -26.40 -8.65
CA ALA A 445 -10.10 -25.86 -9.17
C ALA A 445 -10.02 -25.98 -10.70
N VAL A 446 -10.41 -27.12 -11.29
CA VAL A 446 -10.41 -27.29 -12.76
C VAL A 446 -11.42 -26.37 -13.44
N CYS A 447 -12.65 -26.26 -12.93
CA CYS A 447 -13.67 -25.39 -13.50
C CYS A 447 -13.25 -23.91 -13.51
N THR A 448 -12.58 -23.45 -12.46
CA THR A 448 -12.08 -22.06 -12.37
C THR A 448 -10.91 -21.80 -13.31
N VAL A 449 -10.02 -22.78 -13.52
CA VAL A 449 -8.91 -22.70 -14.49
C VAL A 449 -9.40 -22.70 -15.92
N VAL A 450 -10.29 -23.61 -16.28
CA VAL A 450 -10.87 -23.70 -17.63
C VAL A 450 -11.68 -22.45 -17.96
N GLY A 451 -12.47 -21.94 -16.99
CA GLY A 451 -13.19 -20.68 -17.13
C GLY A 451 -12.26 -19.49 -17.38
N ASN A 452 -11.12 -19.42 -16.69
CA ASN A 452 -10.11 -18.40 -16.92
C ASN A 452 -9.46 -18.52 -18.31
N GLY A 453 -9.12 -19.72 -18.76
CA GLY A 453 -8.54 -19.95 -20.09
C GLY A 453 -9.48 -19.61 -21.25
N LEU A 454 -10.77 -19.90 -21.11
CA LEU A 454 -11.79 -19.52 -22.10
C LEU A 454 -12.00 -18.00 -22.16
N SER A 455 -11.98 -17.32 -21.02
CA SER A 455 -12.10 -15.85 -20.96
C SER A 455 -10.91 -15.12 -21.63
N GLN A 456 -9.69 -15.66 -21.49
CA GLN A 456 -8.50 -15.13 -22.16
C GLN A 456 -8.56 -15.30 -23.68
N ARG A 457 -9.07 -16.43 -24.16
CA ARG A 457 -9.24 -16.68 -25.59
C ARG A 457 -10.33 -15.80 -26.21
N ALA A 458 -11.39 -15.48 -25.48
CA ALA A 458 -12.42 -14.54 -25.91
C ALA A 458 -11.87 -13.10 -26.02
N ALA A 459 -11.14 -12.62 -25.00
CA ALA A 459 -10.54 -11.29 -25.00
C ALA A 459 -9.50 -11.07 -26.12
N LEU A 460 -8.71 -12.11 -26.44
CA LEU A 460 -7.75 -12.09 -27.55
C LEU A 460 -8.42 -12.14 -28.94
N ARG A 461 -9.64 -12.68 -29.01
CA ARG A 461 -10.41 -12.76 -30.25
C ARG A 461 -11.08 -11.42 -30.57
N ASP A 462 -11.60 -10.72 -29.56
CA ASP A 462 -12.18 -9.38 -29.73
C ASP A 462 -11.11 -8.32 -30.07
N THR A 463 -9.90 -8.42 -29.50
CA THR A 463 -8.78 -7.51 -29.84
C THR A 463 -8.23 -7.75 -31.25
N ARG A 464 -8.29 -8.97 -31.80
CA ARG A 464 -7.94 -9.23 -33.21
C ARG A 464 -8.99 -8.72 -34.22
N VAL A 465 -10.25 -8.59 -33.80
CA VAL A 465 -11.33 -8.08 -34.67
C VAL A 465 -11.38 -6.55 -34.68
N ALA A 466 -10.81 -5.89 -33.67
CA ALA A 466 -10.81 -4.43 -33.50
C ALA A 466 -9.61 -3.68 -34.15
N LEU A 467 -8.66 -4.37 -34.78
CA LEU A 467 -7.59 -3.69 -35.54
C LEU A 467 -8.15 -3.23 -36.91
N PRO A 468 -8.17 -1.92 -37.21
CA PRO A 468 -8.58 -1.44 -38.53
C PRO A 468 -7.61 -1.96 -39.59
N LYS A 469 -8.15 -2.53 -40.67
CA LYS A 469 -7.41 -3.05 -41.84
C LYS A 469 -6.55 -2.00 -42.58
N SER A 470 -6.45 -0.76 -42.12
CA SER A 470 -5.86 0.36 -42.86
C SER A 470 -4.33 0.45 -42.81
N GLU A 471 -3.62 -0.38 -42.06
CA GLU A 471 -2.14 -0.31 -41.95
C GLU A 471 -1.38 -1.47 -42.60
N LEU A 472 -2.06 -2.44 -43.24
CA LEU A 472 -1.37 -3.55 -43.93
C LEU A 472 -1.28 -3.40 -45.46
N GLU A 473 -1.79 -2.30 -46.04
CA GLU A 473 -1.74 -2.06 -47.50
C GLU A 473 -0.73 -0.97 -47.92
N SER A 474 0.16 -0.50 -47.01
CA SER A 474 1.19 0.50 -47.37
C SER A 474 2.62 -0.05 -47.51
N GLU A 475 2.81 -1.37 -47.42
CA GLU A 475 4.12 -2.02 -47.59
C GLU A 475 4.19 -2.98 -48.79
N GLU A 476 3.13 -3.07 -49.60
CA GLU A 476 3.13 -3.75 -50.91
C GLU A 476 2.38 -2.90 -51.96
N ALA A 477 2.97 -1.79 -52.41
CA ALA A 477 2.67 -1.17 -53.71
C ALA A 477 3.82 -0.28 -54.17
#